data_AF-A0A6N7D9Q2-F1
#
_entry.id   AF-A0A6N7D9Q2-F1
#
_cell.length_a   1.000
_cell.length_b   1.000
_cell.length_c   1.000
_cell.angle_alpha   90.00
_cell.angle_beta   90.00
_cell.angle_gamma   90.00
#
_symmetry.space_group_name_H-M   'P 1'
#
loop_
_entity.id
_entity.type
_entity.pdbx_description
1 polymer ?
#
loop_
_entity_poly.entity_id
_entity_poly.type
_entity_poly.pdbx_seq_one_letter_code
_entity_poly.pdbx_strand_id
1 'polypeptide(L)'
;MTTMFTDALQAILRDHGTPAAVRAIEAGGAPQALWDAVADAGFLELLAPEEAGGAGATLADAFEVFALLGAHAAPLPVGQPSWPARCCRPARWARCSA
;
A
#
# COMPACT_ATOMS: atom_id res chain seq x y z
N MET A 1 -9.72 17.39 3.99
CA MET A 1 -10.06 16.00 4.34
C MET A 1 -8.93 15.01 4.01
N THR A 2 -7.94 15.41 3.21
CA THR A 2 -6.81 14.57 2.79
C THR A 2 -5.83 14.15 3.89
N THR A 3 -5.71 14.94 4.96
CA THR A 3 -4.79 14.67 6.07
C THR A 3 -5.07 13.36 6.79
N MET A 4 -6.32 12.92 6.87
CA MET A 4 -6.70 11.70 7.60
C MET A 4 -6.09 10.42 6.98
N PHE A 5 -6.08 10.32 5.65
CA PHE A 5 -5.49 9.17 4.96
C PHE A 5 -3.97 9.16 5.08
N THR A 6 -3.35 10.32 4.91
CA THR A 6 -1.90 10.49 5.00
C THR A 6 -1.39 10.20 6.41
N ASP A 7 -2.09 10.68 7.44
CA ASP A 7 -1.74 10.44 8.85
C ASP A 7 -1.82 8.95 9.22
N ALA A 8 -2.91 8.27 8.79
CA ALA A 8 -3.08 6.84 9.04
C ALA A 8 -2.01 6.00 8.32
N LEU A 9 -1.73 6.31 7.04
CA LEU A 9 -0.69 5.63 6.29
C LEU A 9 0.70 5.91 6.89
N GLN A 10 0.96 7.13 7.34
CA GLN A 10 2.24 7.49 7.96
C GLN A 10 2.49 6.69 9.24
N ALA A 11 1.46 6.41 10.04
CA ALA A 11 1.59 5.53 11.19
C ALA A 11 2.02 4.11 10.78
N ILE A 12 1.38 3.54 9.75
CA ILE A 12 1.72 2.21 9.22
C ILE A 12 3.15 2.18 8.68
N LEU A 13 3.54 3.17 7.89
CA LEU A 13 4.87 3.24 7.27
C LEU A 13 5.98 3.47 8.30
N ARG A 14 5.70 4.21 9.38
CA ARG A 14 6.65 4.34 10.48
C ARG A 14 6.96 3.00 11.14
N ASP A 15 5.95 2.15 11.28
CA ASP A 15 6.06 0.91 12.06
C ASP A 15 6.50 -0.28 11.17
N HIS A 16 6.07 -0.31 9.90
CA HIS A 16 6.31 -1.42 8.97
C HIS A 16 7.11 -1.04 7.71
N GLY A 17 7.09 0.24 7.31
CA GLY A 17 7.77 0.78 6.12
C GLY A 17 9.16 1.35 6.40
N THR A 18 9.86 0.83 7.42
CA THR A 18 11.19 1.34 7.79
C THR A 18 12.21 1.08 6.66
N PRO A 19 13.26 1.91 6.51
CA PRO A 19 14.29 1.68 5.49
C PRO A 19 14.96 0.30 5.58
N ALA A 20 15.04 -0.27 6.79
CA ALA A 20 15.56 -1.62 6.99
C ALA A 20 14.60 -2.69 6.46
N ALA A 21 13.29 -2.54 6.72
CA ALA A 21 12.27 -3.43 6.19
C ALA A 21 12.20 -3.38 4.66
N VAL A 22 12.23 -2.18 4.07
CA VAL A 22 12.26 -1.99 2.61
C VAL A 22 13.47 -2.69 2.00
N ARG A 23 14.69 -2.45 2.53
CA ARG A 23 15.90 -3.14 2.03
C ARG A 23 15.83 -4.65 2.19
N ALA A 24 15.23 -5.16 3.26
CA ALA A 24 15.05 -6.59 3.45
C ALA A 24 14.10 -7.19 2.41
N ILE A 25 13.02 -6.49 2.07
CA ILE A 25 12.06 -6.89 1.02
C ILE A 25 12.75 -6.90 -0.35
N GLU A 26 13.45 -5.82 -0.70
CA GLU A 26 14.22 -5.70 -1.96
C GLU A 26 15.30 -6.79 -2.09
N ALA A 27 15.86 -7.24 -0.97
CA ALA A 27 16.80 -8.37 -0.93
C ALA A 27 16.12 -9.76 -1.07
N GLY A 28 14.83 -9.80 -1.39
CA GLY A 28 14.04 -11.04 -1.53
C GLY A 28 13.33 -11.48 -0.25
N GLY A 29 13.29 -10.62 0.77
CA GLY A 29 12.58 -10.85 2.03
C GLY A 29 11.06 -10.82 1.88
N ALA A 30 10.36 -11.27 2.92
CA ALA A 30 8.91 -11.39 2.94
C ALA A 30 8.24 -10.01 3.17
N PRO A 31 7.43 -9.47 2.23
CA PRO A 31 6.75 -8.19 2.40
C PRO A 31 5.43 -8.28 3.20
N GLN A 32 5.07 -9.47 3.69
CA GLN A 32 3.79 -9.76 4.35
C GLN A 32 3.43 -8.77 5.46
N ALA A 33 4.37 -8.43 6.34
CA ALA A 33 4.06 -7.56 7.48
C ALA A 33 3.64 -6.14 7.04
N LEU A 34 4.31 -5.56 6.04
CA LEU A 34 3.95 -4.26 5.47
C LEU A 34 2.67 -4.38 4.64
N TRP A 35 2.54 -5.45 3.87
CA TRP A 35 1.38 -5.71 3.02
C TRP A 35 0.10 -5.84 3.83
N ASP A 36 0.11 -6.69 4.85
CA ASP A 36 -1.07 -6.98 5.68
C ASP A 36 -1.49 -5.72 6.44
N ALA A 37 -0.54 -4.93 6.96
CA ALA A 37 -0.85 -3.67 7.64
C ALA A 37 -1.54 -2.64 6.71
N VAL A 38 -1.09 -2.53 5.45
CA VAL A 38 -1.69 -1.62 4.46
C VAL A 38 -3.04 -2.16 3.95
N ALA A 39 -3.16 -3.47 3.79
CA ALA A 39 -4.40 -4.14 3.37
C ALA A 39 -5.49 -4.04 4.44
N ASP A 40 -5.16 -4.29 5.71
CA ASP A 40 -6.10 -4.22 6.83
C ASP A 40 -6.59 -2.79 7.07
N ALA A 41 -5.76 -1.79 6.73
CA ALA A 41 -6.14 -0.39 6.74
C ALA A 41 -6.95 0.07 5.50
N GLY A 42 -7.20 -0.81 4.53
CA GLY A 42 -8.05 -0.54 3.37
C GLY A 42 -7.41 0.32 2.28
N PHE A 43 -6.09 0.53 2.32
CA PHE A 43 -5.39 1.38 1.35
C PHE A 43 -5.21 0.73 -0.02
N LEU A 44 -5.36 -0.60 -0.14
CA LEU A 44 -5.25 -1.30 -1.43
C LEU A 44 -6.47 -1.02 -2.33
N GLU A 45 -7.61 -0.64 -1.74
CA GLU A 45 -8.89 -0.38 -2.41
C GLU A 45 -9.31 1.10 -2.25
N LEU A 46 -8.35 1.99 -1.99
CA LEU A 46 -8.59 3.41 -1.68
C LEU A 46 -9.46 4.14 -2.73
N LEU A 47 -9.23 3.86 -4.02
CA LEU A 47 -9.95 4.47 -5.14
C LEU A 47 -11.23 3.71 -5.54
N ALA A 48 -11.47 2.52 -4.98
CA ALA A 48 -12.66 1.76 -5.33
C ALA A 48 -13.90 2.40 -4.68
N PRO A 49 -15.06 2.33 -5.35
CA PRO A 49 -16.31 2.83 -4.79
C PRO A 49 -16.70 2.05 -3.51
N GLU A 50 -17.42 2.71 -2.61
CA GLU A 50 -17.88 2.10 -1.34
C GLU A 50 -18.74 0.86 -1.58
N GLU A 51 -19.51 0.84 -2.67
CA GLU A 51 -20.34 -0.30 -3.09
C GLU A 51 -19.50 -1.54 -3.46
N ALA A 52 -18.22 -1.35 -3.79
CA ALA A 52 -17.26 -2.43 -4.03
C ALA A 52 -16.37 -2.71 -2.82
N GLY A 53 -16.66 -2.11 -1.66
CA GLY A 53 -15.87 -2.23 -0.43
C GLY A 53 -14.59 -1.38 -0.41
N GLY A 54 -14.50 -0.37 -1.28
CA GLY A 54 -13.41 0.61 -1.27
C GLY A 54 -13.70 1.85 -0.43
N ALA A 55 -12.71 2.74 -0.35
CA ALA A 55 -12.83 3.98 0.46
C ALA A 55 -13.45 5.16 -0.30
N GLY A 56 -13.74 5.02 -1.61
CA GLY A 56 -14.33 6.07 -2.43
C GLY A 56 -13.50 7.36 -2.48
N ALA A 57 -12.20 7.28 -2.23
CA ALA A 57 -11.35 8.46 -2.08
C ALA A 57 -11.22 9.22 -3.40
N THR A 58 -11.04 10.54 -3.31
CA THR A 58 -10.81 11.34 -4.51
C THR A 58 -9.43 11.07 -5.09
N LEU A 59 -9.24 11.33 -6.39
CA LEU A 59 -7.93 11.26 -7.03
C LEU A 59 -6.87 12.14 -6.34
N ALA A 60 -7.29 13.29 -5.79
CA ALA A 60 -6.42 14.18 -5.03
C ALA A 60 -5.96 13.52 -3.72
N ASP A 61 -6.85 12.82 -3.02
CA ASP A 61 -6.50 12.11 -1.78
C ASP A 61 -5.57 10.92 -2.06
N ALA A 62 -5.85 10.16 -3.13
CA ALA A 62 -5.00 9.05 -3.54
C ALA A 62 -3.59 9.51 -3.97
N PHE A 63 -3.47 10.68 -4.60
CA PHE A 63 -2.17 11.23 -4.98
C PHE A 63 -1.26 11.47 -3.77
N GLU A 64 -1.79 12.05 -2.69
CA GLU A 64 -1.02 12.28 -1.45
C GLU A 64 -0.59 10.97 -0.78
N VAL A 65 -1.47 9.95 -0.79
CA VAL A 65 -1.14 8.60 -0.32
C VAL A 65 0.00 7.99 -1.15
N PHE A 66 -0.07 8.09 -2.48
CA PHE A 66 0.98 7.59 -3.37
C PHE A 66 2.29 8.36 -3.20
N ALA A 67 2.24 9.68 -2.99
CA ALA A 67 3.43 10.48 -2.72
C ALA A 67 4.11 10.05 -1.41
N LEU A 68 3.32 9.78 -0.35
CA LEU A 68 3.86 9.32 0.93
C LEU A 68 4.48 7.92 0.84
N LEU A 69 3.86 7.01 0.08
CA LEU A 69 4.41 5.69 -0.20
C LEU A 69 5.74 5.77 -0.97
N GLY A 70 5.80 6.64 -1.97
CA GLY A 70 7.01 6.93 -2.73
C GLY A 70 8.12 7.52 -1.85
N ALA A 71 7.79 8.41 -0.91
CA ALA A 71 8.75 8.96 0.05
C ALA A 71 9.39 7.90 0.96
N HIS A 72 8.66 6.82 1.26
CA HIS A 72 9.17 5.69 2.04
C HIS A 72 9.76 4.56 1.17
N ALA A 73 9.76 4.73 -0.17
CA ALA A 73 10.10 3.68 -1.11
C ALA A 73 9.36 2.35 -0.81
N ALA A 74 8.12 2.46 -0.33
CA ALA A 74 7.34 1.29 0.09
C ALA A 74 6.98 0.47 -1.16
N PRO A 75 7.47 -0.78 -1.27
CA PRO A 75 7.33 -1.52 -2.50
C PRO A 75 5.96 -2.21 -2.45
N LEU A 76 4.93 -1.46 -2.86
CA LEU A 76 3.53 -1.87 -2.81
C LEU A 76 2.86 -1.54 -4.15
N PRO A 77 2.03 -2.43 -4.71
CA PRO A 77 1.32 -2.22 -5.96
C PRO A 77 0.07 -1.37 -5.75
N VAL A 78 0.25 -0.14 -5.29
CA VAL A 78 -0.85 0.81 -5.12
C VAL A 78 -1.25 1.41 -6.48
N GLY A 79 -2.55 1.52 -6.75
CA GLY A 79 -3.08 2.15 -7.97
C GLY A 79 -3.22 1.26 -9.22
N GLN A 80 -3.04 -0.06 -9.10
CA GLN A 80 -3.35 -0.97 -10.22
C GLN A 80 -4.87 -1.19 -10.38
N PRO A 81 -5.43 -1.11 -11.60
CA PRO A 81 -6.87 -1.28 -11.79
C PRO A 81 -7.33 -2.73 -11.61
N SER A 82 -8.35 -2.88 -10.76
CA SER A 82 -9.33 -3.98 -10.70
C SER A 82 -8.84 -5.40 -11.05
N TRP A 83 -8.02 -5.95 -10.18
CA TRP A 83 -8.00 -7.38 -9.84
C TRP A 83 -7.86 -7.41 -8.32
N PRO A 84 -8.69 -8.14 -7.55
CA PRO A 84 -8.76 -7.93 -6.10
C PRO A 84 -7.35 -8.08 -5.53
N ALA A 85 -6.88 -7.10 -4.77
CA ALA A 85 -5.52 -7.09 -4.24
C ALA A 85 -5.18 -8.38 -3.46
N ARG A 86 -6.23 -9.10 -3.00
CA ARG A 86 -6.19 -10.46 -2.46
C ARG A 86 -5.58 -11.54 -3.37
N CYS A 87 -5.68 -11.42 -4.70
CA CYS A 87 -5.14 -12.43 -5.62
C CYS A 87 -3.64 -12.27 -5.87
N CYS A 88 -3.11 -11.05 -5.76
CA CYS A 88 -1.67 -10.79 -5.79
C CYS A 88 -1.09 -10.95 -4.39
N ARG A 89 -1.17 -12.18 -3.86
CA ARG A 89 -0.53 -12.53 -2.57
C ARG A 89 0.97 -12.20 -2.65
N PRO A 90 1.60 -11.70 -1.56
CA PRO A 90 3.00 -11.29 -1.54
C PRO A 90 4.01 -12.31 -2.13
N ALA A 91 3.68 -13.61 -2.12
CA ALA A 91 4.50 -14.68 -2.72
C ALA A 91 4.60 -14.67 -4.27
N ARG A 92 3.69 -14.01 -4.99
CA ARG A 92 3.77 -13.83 -6.46
C ARG A 92 4.28 -12.46 -6.86
N TRP A 93 4.03 -11.42 -6.05
CA TRP A 93 4.45 -10.05 -6.36
C TRP A 93 5.97 -9.89 -6.41
N ALA A 94 6.73 -10.49 -5.48
CA ALA A 94 8.19 -10.48 -5.50
C ALA A 94 8.82 -11.11 -6.77
N ARG A 95 8.05 -11.88 -7.56
CA ARG A 95 8.49 -12.44 -8.86
C ARG A 95 8.13 -11.57 -10.05
N CYS A 96 7.21 -10.63 -9.91
CA CYS A 96 6.84 -9.68 -10.96
C CYS A 96 7.62 -8.37 -10.87
N SER A 97 8.21 -8.07 -9.70
CA SER A 97 9.06 -6.89 -9.47
C SER A 97 10.56 -7.16 -9.66
N ALA A 98 10.96 -8.40 -9.96
CA ALA A 98 12.34 -8.82 -10.24
C ALA A 98 12.62 -8.91 -11.74
#